data_AF-A0A1W9VY38-F1
#
_entry.id   AF-A0A1W9VY38-F1
#
_cell.length_a   1.000
_cell.length_b   1.000
_cell.length_c   1.000
_cell.angle_alpha   90.00
_cell.angle_beta   90.00
_cell.angle_gamma   90.00
#
_symmetry.space_group_name_H-M   'P 1'
#
loop_
_entity.id
_entity.type
_entity.pdbx_description
1 polymer ?
#
loop_
_entity_poly.entity_id
_entity_poly.type
_entity_poly.pdbx_seq_one_letter_code
_entity_poly.pdbx_strand_id
1 'polypeptide(L)'
;MVNHQRKIKIKIRVDKMKTSMIFFLIMILAISLFGVNITLADNDELTELEVQQMKILRLSKVVEEQPSNTKLKEDIKNYKAGLELYQQGDYQQAISELLKIKYSTLNLPLYIKSQYILGDCYRKIEDWDRAIEVYKNLVIDDPILTDYSLFHLAEIYRLKGEYRESTAVYQQIIENFPQSLIIPETNYQTAQNYRELNDIASAVIYYKNILEDSKDNQLKAKVLLELSEIYWQGKKYIDSLNCLYEILNEEYRLKRNSEPEELLIGYFYKIQEDLKDIQIPYHILVKCADIFFKYRQYNLAEDLYREVHKISSRRNYY
;
A
#
# COMPACT_ATOMS: atom_id res chain seq x y z
N MET A 1 7.88 14.35 -48.94
CA MET A 1 8.50 14.02 -47.62
C MET A 1 7.39 13.66 -46.65
N VAL A 2 7.67 12.80 -45.66
CA VAL A 2 6.73 12.18 -44.67
C VAL A 2 6.11 10.84 -45.12
N ASN A 3 6.84 9.72 -44.93
CA ASN A 3 6.23 8.43 -44.51
C ASN A 3 7.19 7.28 -44.13
N HIS A 4 8.47 7.54 -43.81
CA HIS A 4 9.43 6.45 -43.49
C HIS A 4 9.73 6.22 -42.00
N GLN A 5 9.29 7.07 -41.07
CA GLN A 5 9.59 6.92 -39.64
C GLN A 5 8.61 6.06 -38.84
N ARG A 6 7.39 5.78 -39.33
CA ARG A 6 6.38 4.98 -38.59
C ARG A 6 6.61 3.45 -38.67
N LYS A 7 7.17 2.93 -39.76
CA LYS A 7 7.40 1.46 -39.91
C LYS A 7 8.54 0.93 -39.03
N ILE A 8 9.57 1.74 -38.76
CA ILE A 8 10.75 1.33 -37.98
C ILE A 8 10.43 1.20 -36.48
N LYS A 9 9.62 2.12 -35.91
CA LYS A 9 9.19 2.04 -34.50
C LYS A 9 8.31 0.82 -34.19
N ILE A 10 7.47 0.39 -35.13
CA ILE A 10 6.60 -0.78 -34.94
C ILE A 10 7.41 -2.07 -34.97
N LYS A 11 8.41 -2.17 -35.86
CA LYS A 11 9.27 -3.38 -35.96
C LYS A 11 10.12 -3.58 -34.69
N ILE A 12 10.68 -2.51 -34.13
CA ILE A 12 11.44 -2.54 -32.87
C ILE A 12 10.54 -2.92 -31.67
N ARG A 13 9.29 -2.47 -31.64
CA ARG A 13 8.32 -2.80 -30.58
C ARG A 13 7.89 -4.27 -30.64
N VAL A 14 7.71 -4.81 -31.83
CA VAL A 14 7.37 -6.23 -32.05
C VAL A 14 8.54 -7.15 -31.71
N ASP A 15 9.80 -6.76 -32.01
CA ASP A 15 10.97 -7.56 -31.64
C ASP A 15 11.24 -7.57 -30.13
N LYS A 16 10.99 -6.44 -29.42
CA LYS A 16 11.03 -6.40 -27.94
C LYS A 16 9.93 -7.24 -27.29
N MET A 17 8.73 -7.27 -27.87
CA MET A 17 7.65 -8.14 -27.40
C MET A 17 7.94 -9.63 -27.63
N LYS A 18 8.54 -9.98 -28.76
CA LYS A 18 8.97 -11.36 -29.05
C LYS A 18 10.07 -11.83 -28.10
N THR A 19 11.05 -10.99 -27.80
CA THR A 19 12.08 -11.32 -26.81
C THR A 19 11.48 -11.45 -25.40
N SER A 20 10.56 -10.56 -25.01
CA SER A 20 9.85 -10.67 -23.72
C SER A 20 8.98 -11.93 -23.62
N MET A 21 8.30 -12.35 -24.69
CA MET A 21 7.53 -13.60 -24.71
C MET A 21 8.43 -14.84 -24.66
N ILE A 22 9.58 -14.82 -25.34
CA ILE A 22 10.54 -15.93 -25.30
C ILE A 22 11.10 -16.09 -23.88
N PHE A 23 11.41 -15.00 -23.18
CA PHE A 23 11.81 -15.04 -21.77
C PHE A 23 10.71 -15.59 -20.86
N PHE A 24 9.46 -15.23 -21.10
CA PHE A 24 8.31 -15.75 -20.35
C PHE A 24 8.11 -17.25 -20.59
N LEU A 25 8.28 -17.72 -21.83
CA LEU A 25 8.21 -19.13 -22.18
C LEU A 25 9.36 -19.95 -21.56
N ILE A 26 10.58 -19.40 -21.52
CA ILE A 26 11.73 -20.03 -20.87
C ILE A 26 11.51 -20.14 -19.35
N MET A 27 10.84 -19.15 -18.74
CA MET A 27 10.48 -19.17 -17.32
C MET A 27 9.44 -20.27 -17.02
N ILE A 28 8.42 -20.40 -17.87
CA ILE A 28 7.40 -21.47 -17.75
C ILE A 28 8.04 -22.86 -17.96
N LEU A 29 8.95 -22.99 -18.93
CA LEU A 29 9.70 -24.23 -19.17
C LEU A 29 10.63 -24.58 -17.98
N ALA A 30 11.25 -23.59 -17.35
CA ALA A 30 12.09 -23.80 -16.17
C ALA A 30 11.27 -24.27 -14.95
N ILE A 31 10.03 -23.78 -14.81
CA ILE A 31 9.09 -24.23 -13.77
C ILE A 31 8.61 -25.66 -14.03
N SER A 32 8.49 -26.07 -15.30
CA SER A 32 8.11 -27.47 -15.64
C SER A 32 9.20 -28.51 -15.37
N LEU A 33 10.47 -28.10 -15.27
CA LEU A 33 11.63 -28.98 -15.04
C LEU A 33 11.92 -29.24 -13.55
N PHE A 34 11.42 -28.36 -12.67
CA PHE A 34 11.48 -28.55 -11.22
C PHE A 34 10.07 -28.81 -10.74
N GLY A 35 9.70 -30.10 -10.65
CA GLY A 35 8.41 -30.55 -10.14
C GLY A 35 8.17 -30.15 -8.68
N VAL A 36 7.85 -28.88 -8.46
CA VAL A 36 7.35 -28.35 -7.21
C VAL A 36 5.87 -28.05 -7.47
N ASN A 37 5.01 -28.96 -6.99
CA ASN A 37 3.58 -28.69 -6.90
C ASN A 37 3.36 -27.61 -5.83
N ILE A 38 3.45 -26.35 -6.24
CA ILE A 38 2.86 -25.25 -5.48
C ILE A 38 1.43 -25.14 -5.98
N THR A 39 0.47 -25.57 -5.15
CA THR A 39 -0.94 -25.27 -5.36
C THR A 39 -1.12 -23.76 -5.23
N LEU A 40 -1.07 -23.05 -6.36
CA LEU A 40 -1.42 -21.64 -6.47
C LEU A 40 -2.93 -21.52 -6.25
N ALA A 41 -3.30 -21.06 -5.06
CA ALA A 41 -4.64 -20.57 -4.78
C ALA A 41 -4.65 -19.06 -5.09
N ASP A 42 -5.52 -18.69 -6.03
CA ASP A 42 -5.99 -17.36 -6.46
C ASP A 42 -5.43 -16.13 -5.72
N ASN A 43 -4.50 -15.43 -6.38
CA ASN A 43 -4.39 -13.96 -6.52
C ASN A 43 -3.03 -13.62 -7.16
N ASP A 44 -3.00 -13.36 -8.46
CA ASP A 44 -1.81 -13.10 -9.29
C ASP A 44 -1.14 -11.71 -9.04
N GLU A 45 -1.12 -11.21 -7.80
CA GLU A 45 -0.34 -10.04 -7.42
C GLU A 45 0.79 -10.47 -6.47
N LEU A 46 2.04 -10.39 -6.98
CA LEU A 46 3.23 -10.46 -6.13
C LEU A 46 3.11 -9.40 -5.03
N THR A 47 3.16 -9.82 -3.78
CA THR A 47 3.27 -8.93 -2.63
C THR A 47 4.50 -8.02 -2.78
N GLU A 48 4.48 -6.84 -2.15
CA GLU A 48 5.61 -5.91 -2.17
C GLU A 48 6.93 -6.58 -1.76
N LEU A 49 6.86 -7.47 -0.77
CA LEU A 49 7.98 -8.30 -0.31
C LEU A 49 8.48 -9.25 -1.42
N GLU A 50 7.59 -9.84 -2.21
CA GLU A 50 7.97 -10.72 -3.33
C GLU A 50 8.57 -9.95 -4.50
N VAL A 51 8.12 -8.71 -4.76
CA VAL A 51 8.75 -7.81 -5.73
C VAL A 51 10.16 -7.42 -5.27
N GLN A 52 10.32 -7.08 -3.99
CA GLN A 52 11.63 -6.81 -3.37
C GLN A 52 12.54 -8.04 -3.49
N GLN A 53 12.04 -9.22 -3.14
CA GLN A 53 12.77 -10.48 -3.25
C GLN A 53 13.16 -10.79 -4.70
N MET A 54 12.30 -10.52 -5.67
CA MET A 54 12.57 -10.74 -7.10
C MET A 54 13.65 -9.81 -7.67
N LYS A 55 13.66 -8.52 -7.27
CA LYS A 55 14.73 -7.59 -7.64
C LYS A 55 16.06 -7.98 -6.97
N ILE A 56 16.00 -8.35 -5.70
CA ILE A 56 17.10 -8.93 -4.91
C ILE A 56 17.63 -10.24 -5.54
N LEU A 57 16.76 -11.06 -6.15
CA LEU A 57 17.09 -12.31 -6.86
C LEU A 57 17.79 -12.05 -8.20
N ARG A 58 17.35 -11.04 -8.96
CA ARG A 58 18.05 -10.64 -10.19
C ARG A 58 19.48 -10.20 -9.90
N LEU A 59 19.67 -9.52 -8.77
CA LEU A 59 20.98 -9.14 -8.28
C LEU A 59 21.79 -10.32 -7.71
N SER A 60 21.15 -11.39 -7.20
CA SER A 60 21.86 -12.58 -6.70
C SER A 60 22.45 -13.44 -7.82
N LYS A 61 21.79 -13.53 -8.96
CA LYS A 61 22.29 -14.31 -10.12
C LYS A 61 23.64 -13.80 -10.65
N VAL A 62 23.93 -12.51 -10.46
CA VAL A 62 25.22 -11.89 -10.84
C VAL A 62 26.35 -12.35 -9.90
N VAL A 63 26.06 -12.69 -8.65
CA VAL A 63 27.04 -13.05 -7.61
C VAL A 63 27.36 -14.55 -7.61
N GLU A 64 26.42 -15.40 -8.03
CA GLU A 64 26.59 -16.85 -8.02
C GLU A 64 27.60 -17.37 -9.04
N GLU A 65 27.95 -16.59 -10.07
CA GLU A 65 28.75 -17.15 -11.15
C GLU A 65 30.25 -17.30 -10.87
N GLN A 66 30.94 -16.52 -9.99
CA GLN A 66 32.30 -16.86 -9.47
C GLN A 66 32.78 -16.03 -8.24
N PRO A 67 32.90 -16.59 -7.01
CA PRO A 67 33.46 -15.88 -5.86
C PRO A 67 34.99 -16.06 -5.77
N SER A 68 35.75 -15.22 -6.46
CA SER A 68 37.23 -15.29 -6.52
C SER A 68 37.96 -14.50 -5.40
N ASN A 69 37.26 -13.75 -4.54
CA ASN A 69 37.88 -12.93 -3.48
C ASN A 69 37.48 -13.38 -2.06
N THR A 70 38.47 -13.65 -1.20
CA THR A 70 38.31 -13.99 0.23
C THR A 70 37.40 -13.00 0.98
N LYS A 71 37.45 -11.70 0.62
CA LYS A 71 36.63 -10.66 1.26
C LYS A 71 35.14 -10.84 0.99
N LEU A 72 34.75 -11.20 -0.24
CA LEU A 72 33.35 -11.46 -0.59
C LEU A 72 32.80 -12.67 0.18
N LYS A 73 33.61 -13.72 0.38
CA LYS A 73 33.20 -14.88 1.19
C LYS A 73 32.94 -14.49 2.65
N GLU A 74 33.76 -13.62 3.20
CA GLU A 74 33.57 -13.07 4.55
C GLU A 74 32.31 -12.20 4.65
N ASP A 75 32.08 -11.30 3.70
CA ASP A 75 30.89 -10.44 3.68
C ASP A 75 29.60 -11.27 3.57
N ILE A 76 29.60 -12.35 2.76
CA ILE A 76 28.46 -13.28 2.65
C ILE A 76 28.22 -13.98 4.00
N LYS A 77 29.27 -14.39 4.70
CA LYS A 77 29.15 -15.04 6.02
C LYS A 77 28.55 -14.08 7.03
N ASN A 78 29.06 -12.85 7.10
CA ASN A 78 28.56 -11.81 8.01
C ASN A 78 27.09 -11.47 7.70
N TYR A 79 26.73 -11.37 6.41
CA TYR A 79 25.35 -11.13 6.00
C TYR A 79 24.40 -12.24 6.45
N LYS A 80 24.79 -13.50 6.25
CA LYS A 80 23.98 -14.66 6.68
C LYS A 80 23.78 -14.68 8.19
N ALA A 81 24.83 -14.45 8.97
CA ALA A 81 24.75 -14.38 10.42
C ALA A 81 23.83 -13.23 10.87
N GLY A 82 24.01 -12.04 10.29
CA GLY A 82 23.15 -10.89 10.58
C GLY A 82 21.68 -11.13 10.23
N LEU A 83 21.40 -11.77 9.09
CA LEU A 83 20.03 -12.12 8.68
C LEU A 83 19.39 -13.15 9.63
N GLU A 84 20.12 -14.17 10.06
CA GLU A 84 19.63 -15.18 10.99
C GLU A 84 19.28 -14.56 12.34
N LEU A 85 20.18 -13.72 12.89
CA LEU A 85 19.94 -12.98 14.13
C LEU A 85 18.75 -12.03 14.01
N TYR A 86 18.60 -11.35 12.87
CA TYR A 86 17.44 -10.50 12.59
C TYR A 86 16.13 -11.30 12.61
N GLN A 87 16.11 -12.49 12.01
CA GLN A 87 14.94 -13.38 12.00
C GLN A 87 14.59 -13.92 13.40
N GLN A 88 15.60 -14.08 14.26
CA GLN A 88 15.43 -14.47 15.67
C GLN A 88 14.97 -13.30 16.55
N GLY A 89 15.00 -12.06 16.05
CA GLY A 89 14.68 -10.85 16.81
C GLY A 89 15.86 -10.27 17.59
N ASP A 90 17.06 -10.84 17.45
CA ASP A 90 18.28 -10.39 18.12
C ASP A 90 18.93 -9.22 17.40
N TYR A 91 18.21 -8.09 17.31
CA TYR A 91 18.56 -6.95 16.49
C TYR A 91 19.93 -6.32 16.83
N GLN A 92 20.32 -6.27 18.10
CA GLN A 92 21.63 -5.72 18.50
C GLN A 92 22.81 -6.56 17.98
N GLN A 93 22.68 -7.89 18.03
CA GLN A 93 23.72 -8.78 17.48
C GLN A 93 23.70 -8.75 15.96
N ALA A 94 22.51 -8.70 15.34
CA ALA A 94 22.37 -8.54 13.89
C ALA A 94 23.10 -7.28 13.39
N ILE A 95 22.91 -6.14 14.05
CA ILE A 95 23.64 -4.89 13.78
C ILE A 95 25.16 -5.10 13.82
N SER A 96 25.64 -5.80 14.85
CA SER A 96 27.08 -6.04 15.04
C SER A 96 27.69 -6.86 13.90
N GLU A 97 26.97 -7.84 13.36
CA GLU A 97 27.40 -8.62 12.19
C GLU A 97 27.30 -7.82 10.89
N LEU A 98 26.20 -7.08 10.68
CA LEU A 98 25.94 -6.33 9.45
C LEU A 98 26.92 -5.15 9.28
N LEU A 99 27.34 -4.49 10.37
CA LEU A 99 28.31 -3.38 10.32
C LEU A 99 29.71 -3.80 9.85
N LYS A 100 30.03 -5.10 9.86
CA LYS A 100 31.29 -5.64 9.33
C LYS A 100 31.36 -5.58 7.81
N ILE A 101 30.20 -5.51 7.13
CA ILE A 101 30.10 -5.41 5.69
C ILE A 101 30.29 -3.93 5.32
N LYS A 102 31.33 -3.64 4.55
CA LYS A 102 31.66 -2.28 4.11
C LYS A 102 31.30 -2.09 2.64
N TYR A 103 31.07 -0.83 2.27
CA TYR A 103 30.83 -0.47 0.88
C TYR A 103 31.97 -0.98 -0.01
N SER A 104 31.59 -1.60 -1.13
CA SER A 104 32.52 -2.05 -2.16
C SER A 104 31.77 -2.16 -3.47
N THR A 105 32.32 -1.60 -4.55
CA THR A 105 31.70 -1.66 -5.89
C THR A 105 31.58 -3.09 -6.40
N LEU A 106 32.46 -4.00 -5.99
CA LEU A 106 32.41 -5.44 -6.33
C LEU A 106 31.26 -6.18 -5.63
N ASN A 107 30.82 -5.69 -4.47
CA ASN A 107 29.83 -6.35 -3.61
C ASN A 107 28.61 -5.45 -3.37
N LEU A 108 28.39 -4.43 -4.22
CA LEU A 108 27.36 -3.41 -4.03
C LEU A 108 25.96 -4.02 -3.78
N PRO A 109 25.52 -5.07 -4.48
CA PRO A 109 24.22 -5.67 -4.19
C PRO A 109 24.12 -6.33 -2.81
N LEU A 110 25.20 -6.94 -2.32
CA LEU A 110 25.24 -7.54 -0.99
C LEU A 110 25.27 -6.44 0.08
N TYR A 111 26.05 -5.38 -0.15
CA TYR A 111 26.08 -4.22 0.72
C TYR A 111 24.68 -3.60 0.85
N ILE A 112 24.00 -3.30 -0.25
CA ILE A 112 22.63 -2.77 -0.25
C ILE A 112 21.69 -3.67 0.55
N LYS A 113 21.68 -5.00 0.31
CA LYS A 113 20.87 -5.94 1.10
C LYS A 113 21.17 -5.87 2.58
N SER A 114 22.45 -5.82 2.95
CA SER A 114 22.86 -5.71 4.36
C SER A 114 22.39 -4.39 5.00
N GLN A 115 22.42 -3.29 4.25
CA GLN A 115 21.99 -1.98 4.73
C GLN A 115 20.47 -1.92 4.95
N TYR A 116 19.65 -2.54 4.10
CA TYR A 116 18.21 -2.62 4.34
C TYR A 116 17.88 -3.36 5.64
N ILE A 117 18.55 -4.50 5.90
CA ILE A 117 18.37 -5.23 7.16
C ILE A 117 18.88 -4.40 8.34
N LEU A 118 20.03 -3.74 8.17
CA LEU A 118 20.63 -2.89 9.20
C LEU A 118 19.72 -1.71 9.57
N GLY A 119 19.14 -1.04 8.58
CA GLY A 119 18.17 0.04 8.75
C GLY A 119 16.93 -0.45 9.49
N ASP A 120 16.40 -1.63 9.15
CA ASP A 120 15.27 -2.21 9.88
C ASP A 120 15.65 -2.60 11.31
N CYS A 121 16.85 -3.15 11.54
CA CYS A 121 17.32 -3.46 12.90
C CYS A 121 17.37 -2.20 13.76
N TYR A 122 17.92 -1.09 13.24
CA TYR A 122 17.94 0.18 13.95
C TYR A 122 16.53 0.70 14.24
N ARG A 123 15.62 0.61 13.26
CA ARG A 123 14.20 0.93 13.43
C ARG A 123 13.55 0.09 14.53
N LYS A 124 13.82 -1.22 14.58
CA LYS A 124 13.23 -2.16 15.55
C LYS A 124 13.69 -1.92 16.98
N ILE A 125 14.91 -1.39 17.17
CA ILE A 125 15.41 -0.98 18.48
C ILE A 125 15.17 0.50 18.77
N GLU A 126 14.37 1.17 17.93
CA GLU A 126 14.01 2.58 18.05
C GLU A 126 15.21 3.55 18.00
N ASP A 127 16.31 3.12 17.39
CA ASP A 127 17.43 4.00 17.08
C ASP A 127 17.18 4.74 15.77
N TRP A 128 16.32 5.75 15.86
CA TRP A 128 15.82 6.48 14.71
C TRP A 128 16.92 7.20 13.94
N ASP A 129 17.90 7.79 14.63
CA ASP A 129 18.95 8.59 14.00
C ASP A 129 19.87 7.72 13.14
N ARG A 130 20.27 6.54 13.63
CA ARG A 130 21.06 5.59 12.83
C ARG A 130 20.23 4.97 11.70
N ALA A 131 18.95 4.70 11.92
CA ALA A 131 18.05 4.23 10.85
C ALA A 131 17.93 5.28 9.73
N ILE A 132 17.75 6.56 10.08
CA ILE A 132 17.71 7.69 9.13
C ILE A 132 19.02 7.77 8.33
N GLU A 133 20.17 7.67 8.98
CA GLU A 133 21.47 7.70 8.30
C GLU A 133 21.60 6.57 7.28
N VAL A 134 21.24 5.34 7.66
CA VAL A 134 21.28 4.17 6.77
C VAL A 134 20.40 4.38 5.54
N TYR A 135 19.15 4.81 5.71
CA TYR A 135 18.24 5.01 4.58
C TYR A 135 18.62 6.23 3.72
N LYS A 136 19.18 7.29 4.29
CA LYS A 136 19.76 8.40 3.50
C LYS A 136 20.91 7.93 2.61
N ASN A 137 21.78 7.06 3.11
CA ASN A 137 22.85 6.47 2.31
C ASN A 137 22.30 5.55 1.22
N LEU A 138 21.29 4.73 1.54
CA LEU A 138 20.62 3.86 0.55
C LEU A 138 19.97 4.63 -0.61
N VAL A 139 19.40 5.81 -0.36
CA VAL A 139 18.87 6.69 -1.42
C VAL A 139 19.95 7.07 -2.45
N ILE A 140 21.22 7.16 -2.02
CA ILE A 140 22.37 7.51 -2.87
C ILE A 140 22.98 6.24 -3.50
N ASP A 141 23.15 5.19 -2.70
CA ASP A 141 23.87 3.98 -3.08
C ASP A 141 23.04 3.01 -3.95
N ASP A 142 21.70 3.09 -3.87
CA ASP A 142 20.76 2.28 -4.64
C ASP A 142 19.86 3.16 -5.54
N PRO A 143 20.34 3.53 -6.75
CA PRO A 143 19.54 4.29 -7.70
C PRO A 143 18.37 3.50 -8.31
N ILE A 144 18.26 2.18 -8.05
CA ILE A 144 17.20 1.32 -8.59
C ILE A 144 15.99 1.27 -7.66
N LEU A 145 16.20 1.35 -6.34
CA LEU A 145 15.17 1.30 -5.31
C LEU A 145 15.09 2.60 -4.50
N THR A 146 15.38 3.73 -5.14
CA THR A 146 15.37 5.04 -4.48
C THR A 146 13.99 5.35 -3.87
N ASP A 147 12.91 5.03 -4.58
CA ASP A 147 11.53 5.17 -4.08
C ASP A 147 11.28 4.38 -2.79
N TYR A 148 11.75 3.13 -2.71
CA TYR A 148 11.64 2.31 -1.49
C TYR A 148 12.53 2.83 -0.35
N SER A 149 13.74 3.28 -0.66
CA SER A 149 14.65 3.87 0.34
C SER A 149 14.06 5.14 0.93
N LEU A 150 13.46 5.99 0.09
CA LEU A 150 12.72 7.18 0.51
C LEU A 150 11.49 6.80 1.34
N PHE A 151 10.76 5.75 0.95
CA PHE A 151 9.58 5.29 1.71
C PHE A 151 9.94 4.88 3.13
N HIS A 152 10.99 4.06 3.28
CA HIS A 152 11.47 3.68 4.60
C HIS A 152 12.00 4.88 5.38
N LEU A 153 12.76 5.78 4.74
CA LEU A 153 13.24 7.01 5.38
C LEU A 153 12.07 7.85 5.94
N ALA A 154 11.02 8.05 5.15
CA ALA A 154 9.82 8.76 5.56
C ALA A 154 9.11 8.05 6.72
N GLU A 155 9.03 6.72 6.70
CA GLU A 155 8.45 5.93 7.77
C GLU A 155 9.26 6.07 9.08
N ILE A 156 10.60 6.11 9.01
CA ILE A 156 11.41 6.37 10.21
C ILE A 156 11.11 7.75 10.79
N TYR A 157 11.04 8.80 9.95
CA TYR A 157 10.68 10.13 10.42
C TYR A 157 9.29 10.13 11.08
N ARG A 158 8.32 9.43 10.50
CA ARG A 158 6.97 9.30 11.06
C ARG A 158 6.99 8.61 12.43
N LEU A 159 7.69 7.49 12.55
CA LEU A 159 7.81 6.74 13.81
C LEU A 159 8.52 7.55 14.91
N LYS A 160 9.45 8.42 14.52
CA LYS A 160 10.12 9.38 15.41
C LYS A 160 9.19 10.55 15.83
N GLY A 161 8.04 10.72 15.19
CA GLY A 161 7.10 11.84 15.42
C GLY A 161 7.41 13.10 14.59
N GLU A 162 8.36 13.01 13.66
CA GLU A 162 8.76 14.08 12.75
C GLU A 162 7.86 14.06 11.49
N TYR A 163 6.56 14.33 11.67
CA TYR A 163 5.55 14.18 10.61
C TYR A 163 5.76 15.12 9.43
N ARG A 164 6.33 16.32 9.64
CA ARG A 164 6.58 17.28 8.55
C ARG A 164 7.71 16.79 7.64
N GLU A 165 8.78 16.31 8.25
CA GLU A 165 9.94 15.72 7.59
C GLU A 165 9.52 14.46 6.83
N SER A 166 8.73 13.60 7.48
CA SER A 166 8.15 12.41 6.85
C SER A 166 7.32 12.76 5.61
N THR A 167 6.39 13.74 5.72
CA THR A 167 5.59 14.22 4.58
C THR A 167 6.46 14.77 3.46
N ALA A 168 7.50 15.55 3.77
CA ALA A 168 8.40 16.08 2.76
C ALA A 168 9.15 14.97 2.00
N VAL A 169 9.52 13.87 2.68
CA VAL A 169 10.16 12.71 2.02
C VAL A 169 9.15 11.92 1.20
N TYR A 170 7.93 11.67 1.69
CA TYR A 170 6.89 11.00 0.90
C TYR A 170 6.51 11.79 -0.36
N GLN A 171 6.44 13.13 -0.28
CA GLN A 171 6.20 13.98 -1.45
C GLN A 171 7.26 13.80 -2.53
N GLN A 172 8.54 13.60 -2.17
CA GLN A 172 9.58 13.29 -3.15
C GLN A 172 9.30 11.99 -3.91
N ILE A 173 8.67 11.00 -3.28
CA ILE A 173 8.29 9.75 -3.96
C ILE A 173 7.18 10.03 -4.98
N ILE A 174 6.15 10.76 -4.55
CA ILE A 174 5.00 11.10 -5.40
C ILE A 174 5.44 11.92 -6.63
N GLU A 175 6.32 12.88 -6.43
CA GLU A 175 6.79 13.78 -7.49
C GLU A 175 7.77 13.10 -8.44
N ASN A 176 8.75 12.36 -7.92
CA ASN A 176 9.85 11.82 -8.73
C ASN A 176 9.57 10.40 -9.25
N PHE A 177 8.67 9.65 -8.61
CA PHE A 177 8.35 8.26 -8.93
C PHE A 177 6.83 8.02 -9.05
N PRO A 178 6.06 8.82 -9.82
CA PRO A 178 4.60 8.75 -9.87
C PRO A 178 4.03 7.44 -10.45
N GLN A 179 4.88 6.57 -10.99
CA GLN A 179 4.50 5.25 -11.51
C GLN A 179 4.92 4.11 -10.56
N SER A 180 5.44 4.44 -9.38
CA SER A 180 5.83 3.43 -8.40
C SER A 180 4.60 2.71 -7.85
N LEU A 181 4.76 1.42 -7.58
CA LEU A 181 3.70 0.59 -7.01
C LEU A 181 3.37 0.98 -5.56
N ILE A 182 4.27 1.70 -4.88
CA ILE A 182 4.07 2.17 -3.50
C ILE A 182 3.34 3.52 -3.42
N ILE A 183 2.89 4.10 -4.55
CA ILE A 183 2.20 5.40 -4.56
C ILE A 183 0.90 5.39 -3.74
N PRO A 184 0.02 4.38 -3.83
CA PRO A 184 -1.19 4.33 -2.99
C PRO A 184 -0.86 4.33 -1.50
N GLU A 185 0.11 3.53 -1.07
CA GLU A 185 0.56 3.47 0.32
C GLU A 185 1.25 4.78 0.75
N THR A 186 2.05 5.38 -0.13
CA THR A 186 2.71 6.68 0.12
C THR A 186 1.68 7.79 0.33
N ASN A 187 0.62 7.83 -0.48
CA ASN A 187 -0.50 8.76 -0.29
C ASN A 187 -1.22 8.49 1.05
N TYR A 188 -1.42 7.21 1.42
CA TYR A 188 -2.06 6.84 2.68
C TYR A 188 -1.24 7.34 3.87
N GLN A 189 0.06 7.06 3.91
CA GLN A 189 0.94 7.51 4.99
C GLN A 189 1.07 9.03 5.05
N THR A 190 1.10 9.70 3.88
CA THR A 190 1.07 11.17 3.82
C THR A 190 -0.22 11.73 4.43
N ALA A 191 -1.37 11.13 4.14
CA ALA A 191 -2.64 11.53 4.74
C ALA A 191 -2.64 11.33 6.26
N GLN A 192 -2.08 10.22 6.76
CA GLN A 192 -1.92 9.98 8.20
C GLN A 192 -1.04 11.02 8.87
N ASN A 193 0.10 11.38 8.26
CA ASN A 193 0.94 12.47 8.77
C ASN A 193 0.18 13.80 8.88
N TYR A 194 -0.64 14.14 7.87
CA TYR A 194 -1.46 15.34 7.92
C TYR A 194 -2.52 15.29 9.03
N ARG A 195 -3.07 14.11 9.34
CA ARG A 195 -3.97 13.94 10.50
C ARG A 195 -3.25 14.21 11.82
N GLU A 196 -2.05 13.65 12.01
CA GLU A 196 -1.23 13.90 13.20
C GLU A 196 -0.86 15.38 13.34
N LEU A 197 -0.70 16.08 12.21
CA LEU A 197 -0.50 17.53 12.16
C LEU A 197 -1.79 18.35 12.33
N ASN A 198 -2.94 17.71 12.52
CA ASN A 198 -4.28 18.32 12.54
C ASN A 198 -4.68 19.09 11.26
N ASP A 199 -3.99 18.84 10.14
CA ASP A 199 -4.35 19.37 8.83
C ASP A 199 -5.28 18.39 8.11
N ILE A 200 -6.53 18.36 8.57
CA ILE A 200 -7.57 17.48 8.04
C ILE A 200 -7.87 17.79 6.56
N ALA A 201 -7.71 19.04 6.12
CA ALA A 201 -7.96 19.42 4.73
C ALA A 201 -6.97 18.73 3.79
N SER A 202 -5.68 18.76 4.12
CA SER A 202 -4.65 18.06 3.36
C SER A 202 -4.83 16.54 3.43
N ALA A 203 -5.12 15.98 4.61
CA ALA A 203 -5.37 14.54 4.74
C ALA A 203 -6.45 14.03 3.78
N VAL A 204 -7.58 14.76 3.67
CA VAL A 204 -8.68 14.41 2.76
C VAL A 204 -8.25 14.43 1.29
N ILE A 205 -7.37 15.35 0.88
CA ILE A 205 -6.87 15.39 -0.50
C ILE A 205 -6.10 14.11 -0.83
N TYR A 206 -5.15 13.73 0.02
CA TYR A 206 -4.34 12.53 -0.20
C TYR A 206 -5.16 11.24 -0.13
N TYR A 207 -6.17 11.17 0.73
CA TYR A 207 -7.13 10.07 0.72
C TYR A 207 -7.92 9.97 -0.59
N LYS A 208 -8.41 11.09 -1.13
CA LYS A 208 -9.14 11.10 -2.40
C LYS A 208 -8.29 10.62 -3.57
N ASN A 209 -7.01 11.00 -3.62
CA ASN A 209 -6.09 10.50 -4.65
C ASN A 209 -6.02 8.96 -4.68
N ILE A 210 -6.10 8.30 -3.51
CA ILE A 210 -6.10 6.84 -3.42
C ILE A 210 -7.39 6.26 -4.02
N LEU A 211 -8.55 6.88 -3.74
CA LEU A 211 -9.83 6.42 -4.29
C LEU A 211 -9.88 6.55 -5.81
N GLU A 212 -9.25 7.57 -6.37
CA GLU A 212 -9.17 7.83 -7.81
C GLU A 212 -8.20 6.87 -8.52
N ASP A 213 -6.98 6.70 -7.99
CA ASP A 213 -5.88 6.06 -8.73
C ASP A 213 -5.64 4.58 -8.37
N SER A 214 -5.99 4.15 -7.14
CA SER A 214 -5.69 2.79 -6.69
C SER A 214 -6.61 1.76 -7.36
N LYS A 215 -6.11 0.54 -7.53
CA LYS A 215 -6.92 -0.64 -7.88
C LYS A 215 -7.17 -1.57 -6.68
N ASP A 216 -6.53 -1.29 -5.56
CA ASP A 216 -6.67 -2.07 -4.34
C ASP A 216 -7.97 -1.68 -3.60
N ASN A 217 -8.99 -2.51 -3.74
CA ASN A 217 -10.27 -2.29 -3.08
C ASN A 217 -10.17 -2.40 -1.55
N GLN A 218 -9.22 -3.15 -0.98
CA GLN A 218 -9.05 -3.20 0.47
C GLN A 218 -8.49 -1.88 1.00
N LEU A 219 -7.50 -1.32 0.32
CA LEU A 219 -6.97 0.01 0.66
C LEU A 219 -8.04 1.09 0.48
N LYS A 220 -8.83 1.06 -0.61
CA LYS A 220 -9.94 1.99 -0.80
C LYS A 220 -10.98 1.88 0.30
N ALA A 221 -11.36 0.68 0.72
CA ALA A 221 -12.31 0.48 1.82
C ALA A 221 -11.77 1.08 3.13
N LYS A 222 -10.48 0.87 3.42
CA LYS A 222 -9.80 1.49 4.57
C LYS A 222 -9.86 3.01 4.51
N VAL A 223 -9.58 3.59 3.34
CA VAL A 223 -9.62 5.05 3.13
C VAL A 223 -11.05 5.61 3.26
N LEU A 224 -12.05 4.92 2.72
CA LEU A 224 -13.45 5.31 2.86
C LEU A 224 -13.88 5.32 4.34
N LEU A 225 -13.39 4.37 5.14
CA LEU A 225 -13.68 4.33 6.58
C LEU A 225 -13.10 5.56 7.29
N GLU A 226 -11.83 5.86 7.03
CA GLU A 226 -11.15 7.05 7.58
C GLU A 226 -11.86 8.35 7.17
N LEU A 227 -12.25 8.47 5.89
CA LEU A 227 -13.01 9.61 5.39
C LEU A 227 -14.39 9.70 6.04
N SER A 228 -15.06 8.57 6.29
CA SER A 228 -16.37 8.56 6.94
C SER A 228 -16.30 9.17 8.33
N GLU A 229 -15.26 8.86 9.11
CA GLU A 229 -15.04 9.42 10.44
C GLU A 229 -14.70 10.91 10.37
N ILE A 230 -13.80 11.30 9.46
CA ILE A 230 -13.42 12.70 9.25
C ILE A 230 -14.64 13.55 8.89
N TYR A 231 -15.47 13.07 7.96
CA TYR A 231 -16.68 13.78 7.56
C TYR A 231 -17.71 13.82 8.68
N TRP A 232 -17.85 12.75 9.46
CA TRP A 232 -18.74 12.73 10.61
C TRP A 232 -18.35 13.79 11.65
N GLN A 233 -17.07 13.82 12.04
CA GLN A 233 -16.51 14.81 12.98
C GLN A 233 -16.63 16.24 12.42
N GLY A 234 -16.43 16.39 11.11
CA GLY A 234 -16.61 17.65 10.37
C GLY A 234 -18.07 18.06 10.16
N LYS A 235 -19.05 17.34 10.74
CA LYS A 235 -20.50 17.56 10.58
C LYS A 235 -21.00 17.46 9.13
N LYS A 236 -20.21 16.83 8.26
CA LYS A 236 -20.57 16.47 6.88
C LYS A 236 -21.23 15.10 6.89
N TYR A 237 -22.36 15.01 7.58
CA TYR A 237 -22.99 13.73 7.91
C TYR A 237 -23.41 12.92 6.67
N ILE A 238 -23.88 13.57 5.62
CA ILE A 238 -24.28 12.88 4.39
C ILE A 238 -23.07 12.31 3.65
N ASP A 239 -21.96 13.06 3.58
CA ASP A 239 -20.71 12.57 2.98
C ASP A 239 -20.17 11.35 3.75
N SER A 240 -20.27 11.39 5.09
CA SER A 240 -19.90 10.27 5.96
C SER A 240 -20.73 9.00 5.65
N LEU A 241 -22.05 9.13 5.60
CA LEU A 241 -22.96 8.02 5.27
C LEU A 241 -22.69 7.47 3.86
N ASN A 242 -22.37 8.34 2.89
CA ASN A 242 -22.03 7.91 1.53
C ASN A 242 -20.74 7.09 1.48
N CYS A 243 -19.71 7.46 2.25
CA CYS A 243 -18.50 6.64 2.37
C CYS A 243 -18.80 5.25 2.91
N LEU A 244 -19.60 5.14 3.98
CA LEU A 244 -20.00 3.86 4.54
C LEU A 244 -20.86 3.04 3.56
N TYR A 245 -21.79 3.68 2.86
CA TYR A 245 -22.59 3.03 1.83
C TYR A 245 -21.73 2.47 0.70
N GLU A 246 -20.70 3.22 0.28
CA GLU A 246 -19.79 2.79 -0.78
C GLU A 246 -19.03 1.52 -0.37
N ILE A 247 -18.50 1.46 0.87
CA ILE A 247 -17.86 0.26 1.42
C ILE A 247 -18.82 -0.95 1.43
N LEU A 248 -20.11 -0.73 1.68
CA LEU A 248 -21.12 -1.78 1.76
C LEU A 248 -21.69 -2.20 0.40
N ASN A 249 -21.10 -1.72 -0.69
CA ASN A 249 -21.39 -2.18 -2.04
C ASN A 249 -20.38 -3.27 -2.45
N GLU A 250 -20.81 -4.23 -3.28
CA GLU A 250 -20.16 -5.54 -3.48
C GLU A 250 -18.67 -5.52 -3.94
N GLU A 251 -18.15 -4.37 -4.35
CA GLU A 251 -16.76 -4.19 -4.80
C GLU A 251 -15.73 -4.18 -3.65
N TYR A 252 -16.15 -3.90 -2.42
CA TYR A 252 -15.27 -3.71 -1.26
C TYR A 252 -15.44 -4.85 -0.25
N ARG A 253 -14.46 -5.77 -0.18
CA ARG A 253 -14.50 -6.91 0.75
C ARG A 253 -13.61 -6.65 1.97
N LEU A 254 -14.21 -6.17 3.06
CA LEU A 254 -13.53 -6.12 4.36
C LEU A 254 -13.57 -7.51 5.03
N LYS A 255 -12.53 -7.87 5.79
CA LYS A 255 -12.52 -9.15 6.55
C LYS A 255 -13.64 -9.22 7.61
N ARG A 256 -14.16 -8.06 8.03
CA ARG A 256 -15.31 -7.92 8.94
C ARG A 256 -16.28 -6.91 8.33
N ASN A 257 -17.27 -7.39 7.58
CA ASN A 257 -18.32 -6.53 7.02
C ASN A 257 -19.21 -5.87 8.10
N SER A 258 -19.11 -6.26 9.37
CA SER A 258 -19.99 -5.74 10.42
C SER A 258 -19.66 -4.30 10.82
N GLU A 259 -18.39 -3.87 10.77
CA GLU A 259 -18.01 -2.54 11.26
C GLU A 259 -18.65 -1.38 10.46
N PRO A 260 -18.61 -1.34 9.12
CA PRO A 260 -19.30 -0.28 8.38
C PRO A 260 -20.83 -0.37 8.50
N GLU A 261 -21.39 -1.58 8.67
CA GLU A 261 -22.83 -1.76 8.93
C GLU A 261 -23.23 -1.15 10.29
N GLU A 262 -22.47 -1.47 11.35
CA GLU A 262 -22.68 -0.96 12.70
C GLU A 262 -22.55 0.57 12.75
N LEU A 263 -21.53 1.13 12.10
CA LEU A 263 -21.34 2.57 12.00
C LEU A 263 -22.49 3.23 11.24
N LEU A 264 -22.92 2.66 10.10
CA LEU A 264 -24.01 3.23 9.30
C LEU A 264 -25.31 3.29 10.10
N ILE A 265 -25.66 2.20 10.79
CA ILE A 265 -26.86 2.14 11.63
C ILE A 265 -26.76 3.08 12.84
N GLY A 266 -25.60 3.14 13.50
CA GLY A 266 -25.37 4.05 14.63
C GLY A 266 -25.51 5.53 14.22
N TYR A 267 -24.93 5.90 13.08
CA TYR A 267 -25.03 7.25 12.52
C TYR A 267 -26.45 7.58 12.05
N PHE A 268 -27.15 6.61 11.45
CA PHE A 268 -28.56 6.74 11.09
C PHE A 268 -29.42 7.09 12.31
N TYR A 269 -29.29 6.34 13.41
CA TYR A 269 -30.05 6.63 14.64
C TYR A 269 -29.72 7.98 15.23
N LYS A 270 -28.43 8.32 15.31
CA LYS A 270 -27.99 9.62 15.81
C LYS A 270 -28.56 10.79 15.01
N ILE A 271 -28.69 10.65 13.69
CA ILE A 271 -29.34 11.67 12.86
C ILE A 271 -30.84 11.78 13.18
N GLN A 272 -31.54 10.65 13.30
CA GLN A 272 -32.98 10.62 13.59
C GLN A 272 -33.32 11.21 14.96
N GLU A 273 -32.48 10.95 15.97
CA GLU A 273 -32.70 11.39 17.34
C GLU A 273 -32.28 12.85 17.55
N ASP A 274 -31.06 13.19 17.16
CA ASP A 274 -30.40 14.46 17.53
C ASP A 274 -30.38 15.50 16.40
N LEU A 275 -30.50 15.09 15.12
CA LEU A 275 -30.25 15.94 13.96
C LEU A 275 -31.42 15.93 12.96
N LYS A 276 -32.64 16.16 13.47
CA LYS A 276 -33.91 16.03 12.73
C LYS A 276 -34.04 16.88 11.46
N ASP A 277 -33.22 17.91 11.32
CA ASP A 277 -33.20 18.78 10.13
C ASP A 277 -32.45 18.14 8.95
N ILE A 278 -31.69 17.08 9.18
CA ILE A 278 -30.91 16.41 8.15
C ILE A 278 -31.77 15.36 7.45
N GLN A 279 -32.00 15.58 6.16
CA GLN A 279 -32.68 14.59 5.33
C GLN A 279 -31.71 13.50 4.86
N ILE A 280 -31.93 12.27 5.31
CA ILE A 280 -31.13 11.11 4.89
C ILE A 280 -31.50 10.71 3.45
N PRO A 281 -30.53 10.53 2.55
CA PRO A 281 -30.77 10.09 1.18
C PRO A 281 -31.44 8.71 1.10
N TYR A 282 -32.28 8.51 0.08
CA TYR A 282 -33.06 7.28 -0.06
C TYR A 282 -32.19 6.01 -0.18
N HIS A 283 -31.03 6.07 -0.85
CA HIS A 283 -30.16 4.90 -1.01
C HIS A 283 -29.55 4.47 0.32
N ILE A 284 -29.30 5.42 1.24
CA ILE A 284 -28.88 5.13 2.60
C ILE A 284 -30.01 4.50 3.40
N LEU A 285 -31.24 5.02 3.29
CA LEU A 285 -32.42 4.44 3.95
C LEU A 285 -32.66 2.99 3.52
N VAL A 286 -32.56 2.71 2.21
CA VAL A 286 -32.65 1.35 1.67
C VAL A 286 -31.56 0.47 2.26
N LYS A 287 -30.30 0.93 2.27
CA LYS A 287 -29.20 0.14 2.84
C LYS A 287 -29.40 -0.14 4.33
N CYS A 288 -29.89 0.83 5.10
CA CYS A 288 -30.24 0.62 6.51
C CYS A 288 -31.36 -0.42 6.67
N ALA A 289 -32.40 -0.36 5.83
CA ALA A 289 -33.47 -1.36 5.82
C ALA A 289 -32.95 -2.77 5.48
N ASP A 290 -32.06 -2.90 4.50
CA ASP A 290 -31.42 -4.17 4.13
C ASP A 290 -30.62 -4.75 5.31
N ILE A 291 -29.87 -3.89 6.02
CA ILE A 291 -29.12 -4.28 7.22
C ILE A 291 -30.07 -4.73 8.33
N PHE A 292 -31.13 -3.98 8.62
CA PHE A 292 -32.13 -4.39 9.63
C PHE A 292 -32.79 -5.72 9.26
N PHE A 293 -33.12 -5.92 7.99
CA PHE A 293 -33.67 -7.18 7.50
C PHE A 293 -32.69 -8.34 7.71
N LYS A 294 -31.40 -8.14 7.34
CA LYS A 294 -30.31 -9.10 7.57
C LYS A 294 -30.20 -9.50 9.04
N TYR A 295 -30.33 -8.56 9.96
CA TYR A 295 -30.29 -8.79 11.42
C TYR A 295 -31.66 -9.11 12.04
N ARG A 296 -32.68 -9.48 11.22
CA ARG A 296 -34.01 -9.93 11.65
C ARG A 296 -34.84 -8.88 12.41
N GLN A 297 -34.53 -7.60 12.23
CA GLN A 297 -35.29 -6.47 12.75
C GLN A 297 -36.38 -6.06 11.75
N TYR A 298 -37.32 -6.96 11.46
CA TYR A 298 -38.24 -6.84 10.33
C TYR A 298 -39.17 -5.63 10.39
N ASN A 299 -39.65 -5.25 11.58
CA ASN A 299 -40.54 -4.08 11.73
C ASN A 299 -39.82 -2.79 11.32
N LEU A 300 -38.57 -2.60 11.78
CA LEU A 300 -37.75 -1.43 11.43
C LEU A 300 -37.42 -1.39 9.93
N ALA A 301 -37.10 -2.56 9.35
CA ALA A 301 -36.88 -2.67 7.92
C ALA A 301 -38.14 -2.31 7.12
N GLU A 302 -39.30 -2.83 7.51
CA GLU A 302 -40.58 -2.55 6.84
C GLU A 302 -40.96 -1.06 6.90
N ASP A 303 -40.79 -0.43 8.07
CA ASP A 303 -41.07 1.00 8.25
C ASP A 303 -40.21 1.85 7.30
N LEU A 304 -38.91 1.55 7.21
CA LEU A 304 -38.01 2.24 6.29
C LEU A 304 -38.36 1.99 4.82
N TYR A 305 -38.69 0.76 4.42
CA TYR A 305 -39.12 0.49 3.04
C TYR A 305 -40.40 1.26 2.68
N ARG A 306 -41.36 1.35 3.61
CA ARG A 306 -42.57 2.15 3.43
C ARG A 306 -42.26 3.64 3.30
N GLU A 307 -41.32 4.16 4.08
CA GLU A 307 -40.86 5.54 3.98
C GLU A 307 -40.24 5.83 2.61
N VAL A 308 -39.33 4.97 2.16
CA VAL A 308 -38.70 5.07 0.83
C VAL A 308 -39.75 5.08 -0.28
N HIS A 309 -40.76 4.21 -0.21
CA HIS A 309 -41.85 4.17 -1.20
C HIS A 309 -42.69 5.47 -1.22
N LYS A 310 -42.94 6.08 -0.06
CA LYS A 310 -43.62 7.39 0.02
C LYS A 310 -42.78 8.51 -0.61
N ILE A 311 -41.46 8.47 -0.44
CA ILE A 311 -40.54 9.47 -1.01
C ILE A 311 -40.45 9.31 -2.53
N SER A 312 -40.31 8.08 -3.03
CA SER A 312 -40.19 7.81 -4.47
C SER A 312 -41.48 8.09 -5.24
N SER A 313 -42.64 7.77 -4.66
CA SER A 313 -43.94 8.09 -5.27
C SER A 313 -44.15 9.59 -5.41
N ARG A 314 -43.77 10.42 -4.41
CA ARG A 314 -43.87 11.89 -4.49
C ARG A 314 -42.99 12.54 -5.56
N ARG A 315 -41.85 11.94 -5.91
CA ARG A 315 -40.96 12.45 -6.97
C ARG A 315 -41.48 12.23 -8.39
N ASN A 316 -42.42 11.30 -8.60
CA ASN A 316 -43.01 11.02 -9.92
C ASN A 316 -44.21 11.92 -10.26
N TYR A 317 -44.58 12.86 -9.39
CA TYR A 317 -45.73 13.78 -9.57
C TYR A 317 -45.33 15.25 -9.78
N TYR A 318 -44.04 15.56 -9.86
CA TYR A 318 -43.49 16.87 -10.24
C TYR A 318 -42.55 16.68 -11.42
#